data_AF-A0A972YZR6-F1
#
_entry.id   AF-A0A972YZR6-F1
#
_cell.length_a   1.000
_cell.length_b   1.000
_cell.length_c   1.000
_cell.angle_alpha   90.00
_cell.angle_beta   90.00
_cell.angle_gamma   90.00
#
_symmetry.space_group_name_H-M   'P 1'
#
loop_
_entity.id
_entity.type
_entity.pdbx_description
1 polymer ?
#
loop_
_entity_poly.entity_id
_entity_poly.type
_entity_poly.pdbx_seq_one_letter_code
_entity_poly.pdbx_strand_id
1 'polypeptide(L)'
;MSDAPVPAERRRDLLNQLTIIGWLSLGGFFGLMLYQVDRVRSIDGSRFAGVWEQRIEVLSFLVLPPNIVVLVPPALIAITAAYLADADAPPAIAPLLRVTGGIATILIVIGAVSIVTLLFDDSASGDAGSVFLRIGGMLVAYAIAKGCRSVDALRGLR
;
A
#
# COMPACT_ATOMS: atom_id res chain seq x y z
N MET A 1 30.35 -12.35 -21.30
CA MET A 1 28.93 -12.21 -20.90
C MET A 1 28.30 -11.34 -21.97
N SER A 2 27.39 -11.90 -22.78
CA SER A 2 26.94 -11.27 -24.05
C SER A 2 25.97 -10.12 -23.78
N ASP A 3 26.39 -8.88 -24.04
CA ASP A 3 25.57 -7.66 -24.08
C ASP A 3 24.74 -7.59 -25.38
N ALA A 4 23.99 -8.64 -25.68
CA ALA A 4 22.99 -8.56 -26.75
C ALA A 4 21.75 -7.83 -26.20
N PRO A 5 21.29 -6.74 -26.83
CA PRO A 5 20.09 -6.04 -26.38
C PRO A 5 18.90 -6.99 -26.40
N VAL A 6 18.12 -7.01 -25.30
CA VAL A 6 16.90 -7.81 -25.20
C VAL A 6 15.96 -7.42 -26.34
N PRO A 7 15.45 -8.37 -27.15
CA PRO A 7 14.52 -8.07 -28.23
C PRO A 7 13.32 -7.27 -27.72
N ALA A 8 12.90 -6.26 -28.47
CA ALA A 8 11.80 -5.36 -28.08
C ALA A 8 10.51 -6.12 -27.73
N GLU A 9 10.20 -7.19 -28.48
CA GLU A 9 9.07 -8.08 -28.24
C GLU A 9 9.16 -8.78 -26.87
N ARG A 10 10.32 -9.33 -26.53
CA ARG A 10 10.56 -9.99 -25.24
C ARG A 10 10.46 -9.01 -24.06
N ARG A 11 10.89 -7.76 -24.25
CA ARG A 11 10.71 -6.69 -23.26
C ARG A 11 9.23 -6.34 -23.09
N ARG A 12 8.48 -6.21 -24.18
CA ARG A 12 7.04 -5.91 -24.15
C ARG A 12 6.25 -7.01 -23.44
N ASP A 13 6.56 -8.27 -23.72
CA ASP A 13 5.96 -9.42 -23.03
C ASP A 13 6.27 -9.42 -21.53
N LEU A 14 7.51 -9.12 -21.15
CA LEU A 14 7.90 -8.99 -19.75
C LEU A 14 7.10 -7.87 -19.07
N LEU A 15 6.96 -6.70 -19.71
CA LEU A 15 6.18 -5.58 -19.17
C LEU A 15 4.70 -5.96 -19.02
N ASN A 16 4.12 -6.69 -19.98
CA ASN A 16 2.76 -7.21 -19.88
C ASN A 16 2.61 -8.15 -18.68
N GLN A 17 3.52 -9.12 -18.53
CA GLN A 17 3.50 -10.05 -17.40
C GLN A 17 3.66 -9.32 -16.06
N LEU A 18 4.60 -8.39 -15.94
CA LEU A 18 4.79 -7.58 -14.74
C LEU A 18 3.53 -6.77 -14.42
N THR A 19 2.88 -6.21 -15.44
CA THR A 19 1.63 -5.47 -15.25
C THR A 19 0.53 -6.37 -14.70
N ILE A 20 0.35 -7.56 -15.27
CA ILE A 20 -0.63 -8.55 -14.80
C ILE A 20 -0.31 -8.97 -13.36
N ILE A 21 0.93 -9.35 -13.07
CA ILE A 21 1.36 -9.76 -11.72
C ILE A 21 1.14 -8.61 -10.73
N GLY A 22 1.43 -7.37 -11.12
CA GLY A 22 1.20 -6.19 -10.30
C GLY A 22 -0.27 -5.99 -9.96
N TRP A 23 -1.16 -6.10 -10.95
CA TRP A 23 -2.60 -6.01 -10.74
C TRP A 23 -3.16 -7.16 -9.91
N LEU A 24 -2.70 -8.40 -10.13
CA LEU A 24 -3.09 -9.56 -9.33
C LEU A 24 -2.63 -9.43 -7.87
N SER A 25 -1.39 -8.96 -7.67
CA SER A 25 -0.85 -8.69 -6.32
C SER A 25 -1.66 -7.60 -5.61
N LEU A 26 -2.05 -6.55 -6.34
CA LEU A 26 -2.91 -5.50 -5.84
C LEU A 26 -4.34 -6.01 -5.53
N GLY A 27 -4.88 -6.89 -6.38
CA GLY A 27 -6.15 -7.58 -6.13
C GLY A 27 -6.11 -8.43 -4.87
N GLY A 28 -4.99 -9.13 -4.62
CA GLY A 28 -4.75 -9.87 -3.38
C GLY A 28 -4.73 -8.95 -2.15
N PHE A 29 -4.08 -7.79 -2.24
CA PHE A 29 -4.13 -6.75 -1.21
C PHE A 29 -5.58 -6.32 -0.91
N PHE A 30 -6.39 -6.05 -1.95
CA PHE A 30 -7.81 -5.72 -1.76
C PHE A 30 -8.60 -6.85 -1.11
N GLY A 31 -8.38 -8.11 -1.52
CA GLY A 31 -9.03 -9.27 -0.91
C GLY A 31 -8.74 -9.39 0.58
N LEU A 32 -7.48 -9.16 0.97
CA LEU A 32 -7.08 -9.11 2.38
C LEU A 32 -7.75 -7.95 3.12
N MET A 33 -7.80 -6.76 2.52
CA MET A 33 -8.51 -5.62 3.12
C MET A 33 -10.00 -5.91 3.34
N LEU A 34 -10.68 -6.53 2.36
CA LEU A 34 -12.09 -6.92 2.48
C LEU A 34 -12.28 -7.97 3.59
N TYR A 35 -11.39 -8.96 3.68
CA TYR A 35 -11.40 -9.93 4.78
C TYR A 35 -11.26 -9.26 6.15
N GLN A 36 -10.37 -8.27 6.29
CA GLN A 36 -10.22 -7.54 7.55
C GLN A 36 -11.48 -6.72 7.89
N VAL A 37 -12.10 -6.09 6.89
CA VAL A 37 -13.38 -5.36 7.09
C VAL A 37 -14.49 -6.31 7.55
N ASP A 38 -14.59 -7.50 6.96
CA ASP A 38 -15.60 -8.50 7.33
C ASP A 38 -15.36 -9.06 8.74
N ARG A 39 -14.10 -9.38 9.06
CA ARG A 39 -13.68 -9.82 10.40
C ARG A 39 -14.01 -8.79 11.47
N VAL A 40 -13.81 -7.51 11.17
CA VAL A 40 -14.16 -6.40 12.06
C VAL A 40 -15.66 -6.35 12.34
N ARG A 41 -16.49 -6.54 11.30
CA ARG A 41 -17.95 -6.47 11.42
C ARG A 41 -18.55 -7.62 12.22
N SER A 42 -17.83 -8.74 12.35
CA SER A 42 -18.27 -9.93 13.07
C SER A 42 -17.90 -9.94 14.56
N ILE A 43 -17.24 -8.91 15.07
CA ILE A 43 -16.97 -8.77 16.51
C ILE A 43 -18.20 -8.18 17.21
N ASP A 44 -18.92 -9.01 17.98
CA ASP A 44 -20.10 -8.60 18.77
C ASP A 44 -19.73 -7.59 19.88
N GLY A 45 -20.43 -6.45 19.90
CA GLY A 45 -20.14 -5.27 20.72
C GLY A 45 -20.50 -5.34 22.21
N SER A 46 -20.36 -6.49 22.90
CA SER A 46 -20.78 -6.60 24.31
C SER A 46 -19.67 -6.51 25.36
N ARG A 47 -18.38 -6.50 24.99
CA ARG A 47 -17.26 -6.56 25.96
C ARG A 47 -16.38 -5.32 26.09
N PHE A 48 -16.56 -4.31 25.24
CA PHE A 48 -15.71 -3.11 25.26
C PHE A 48 -16.58 -1.87 25.36
N ALA A 49 -16.24 -0.98 26.29
CA ALA A 49 -16.87 0.32 26.42
C ALA A 49 -16.67 1.13 25.13
N GLY A 50 -17.64 1.97 24.79
CA GLY A 50 -17.55 2.97 23.72
C GLY A 50 -17.53 2.43 22.27
N VAL A 51 -18.60 2.70 21.51
CA VAL A 51 -18.65 2.51 20.03
C VAL A 51 -17.48 3.23 19.31
N TRP A 52 -16.88 4.24 19.95
CA TRP A 52 -15.74 5.00 19.44
C TRP A 52 -14.39 4.31 19.67
N GLU A 53 -14.14 3.76 20.87
CA GLU A 53 -12.93 2.98 21.17
C GLU A 53 -12.87 1.72 20.30
N GLN A 54 -14.02 1.05 20.09
CA GLN A 54 -14.15 -0.08 19.17
C GLN A 54 -13.82 0.28 17.71
N ARG A 55 -14.17 1.48 17.24
CA ARG A 55 -13.86 1.94 15.87
C ARG A 55 -12.40 2.31 15.68
N ILE A 56 -11.75 2.83 16.72
CA ILE A 56 -10.33 3.19 16.71
C ILE A 56 -9.46 1.92 16.78
N GLU A 57 -9.83 0.93 17.59
CA GLU A 57 -9.17 -0.38 17.62
C GLU A 57 -9.30 -1.09 16.26
N VAL A 58 -10.48 -1.03 15.65
CA VAL A 58 -10.75 -1.54 14.30
C VAL A 58 -9.92 -0.85 13.21
N LEU A 59 -9.83 0.49 13.24
CA LEU A 59 -8.94 1.23 12.34
C LEU A 59 -7.49 0.83 12.59
N SER A 60 -7.10 0.61 13.84
CA SER A 60 -5.76 0.12 14.20
C SER A 60 -5.47 -1.28 13.64
N PHE A 61 -6.47 -2.17 13.56
CA PHE A 61 -6.34 -3.49 12.92
C PHE A 61 -6.30 -3.45 11.39
N LEU A 62 -7.04 -2.52 10.77
CA LEU A 62 -6.96 -2.28 9.32
C LEU A 62 -5.62 -1.63 8.92
N VAL A 63 -5.03 -0.83 9.81
CA VAL A 63 -3.85 0.03 9.58
C VAL A 63 -2.58 -0.55 10.19
N LEU A 64 -2.70 -1.64 10.94
CA LEU A 64 -1.58 -2.33 11.57
C LEU A 64 -0.52 -2.56 10.47
N PRO A 65 0.75 -2.17 10.68
CA PRO A 65 1.81 -2.30 9.69
C PRO A 65 1.98 -3.66 9.00
N PRO A 66 1.51 -4.81 9.54
CA PRO A 66 1.40 -6.03 8.74
C PRO A 66 0.71 -5.85 7.37
N ASN A 67 -0.33 -5.01 7.27
CA ASN A 67 -1.05 -4.83 6.01
C ASN A 67 -0.25 -4.01 4.99
N ILE A 68 0.67 -3.14 5.43
CA ILE A 68 1.50 -2.39 4.48
C ILE A 68 2.56 -3.27 3.81
N VAL A 69 3.03 -4.30 4.51
CA VAL A 69 3.97 -5.28 3.94
C VAL A 69 3.34 -5.97 2.73
N VAL A 70 2.02 -6.18 2.73
CA VAL A 70 1.27 -6.75 1.60
C VAL A 70 1.20 -5.78 0.41
N LEU A 71 1.30 -4.46 0.63
CA LEU A 71 1.36 -3.47 -0.45
C LEU A 71 2.77 -3.35 -1.06
N VAL A 72 3.81 -3.85 -0.39
CA VAL A 72 5.19 -3.78 -0.90
C VAL A 72 5.36 -4.54 -2.23
N PRO A 73 4.91 -5.79 -2.41
CA PRO A 73 5.02 -6.50 -3.69
C PRO A 73 4.39 -5.74 -4.87
N PRO A 74 3.10 -5.32 -4.85
CA PRO A 74 2.54 -4.59 -5.97
C PRO A 74 3.25 -3.25 -6.21
N ALA A 75 3.73 -2.57 -5.16
CA ALA A 75 4.51 -1.34 -5.29
C ALA A 75 5.85 -1.56 -6.02
N LEU A 76 6.63 -2.56 -5.60
CA LEU A 76 7.90 -2.89 -6.24
C LEU A 76 7.70 -3.29 -7.70
N ILE A 77 6.68 -4.08 -8.00
CA ILE A 77 6.36 -4.49 -9.36
C ILE A 77 5.95 -3.29 -10.21
N ALA A 78 5.06 -2.42 -9.71
CA ALA A 78 4.62 -1.23 -10.42
C ALA A 78 5.79 -0.26 -10.69
N ILE A 79 6.62 0.01 -9.68
CA ILE A 79 7.81 0.86 -9.79
C ILE A 79 8.78 0.27 -10.81
N THR A 80 9.05 -1.03 -10.75
CA THR A 80 9.98 -1.71 -11.66
C THR A 80 9.45 -1.74 -13.08
N ALA A 81 8.18 -2.08 -13.28
CA ALA A 81 7.54 -2.09 -14.60
C ALA A 81 7.55 -0.70 -15.23
N ALA A 82 7.21 0.34 -14.46
CA ALA A 82 7.25 1.73 -14.92
C ALA A 82 8.69 2.21 -15.17
N TYR A 83 9.66 1.77 -14.37
CA TYR A 83 11.06 2.10 -14.59
C TYR A 83 11.63 1.44 -15.85
N LEU A 84 11.14 0.26 -16.24
CA LEU A 84 11.56 -0.46 -17.45
C LEU A 84 10.74 -0.10 -18.69
N ALA A 85 9.65 0.64 -18.52
CA ALA A 85 8.77 1.09 -19.59
C ALA A 85 9.48 2.09 -20.52
N ASP A 86 9.33 1.86 -21.83
CA ASP A 86 9.68 2.78 -22.92
C ASP A 86 8.39 3.31 -23.59
N ALA A 87 8.51 4.04 -24.71
CA ALA A 87 7.38 4.67 -25.40
C ALA A 87 6.23 3.70 -25.79
N ASP A 88 6.51 2.42 -25.94
CA ASP A 88 5.56 1.37 -26.33
C ASP A 88 5.06 0.53 -25.13
N ALA A 89 5.07 1.15 -23.94
CA ALA A 89 4.69 0.48 -22.71
C ALA A 89 3.19 0.16 -22.64
N PRO A 90 2.81 -0.93 -21.95
CA PRO A 90 1.41 -1.25 -21.69
C PRO A 90 0.67 -0.08 -21.01
N PRO A 91 -0.52 0.31 -21.49
CA PRO A 91 -1.26 1.47 -20.95
C PRO A 91 -1.69 1.27 -19.49
N ALA A 92 -1.67 0.04 -18.99
CA ALA A 92 -2.10 -0.32 -17.65
C ALA A 92 -1.00 -0.15 -16.57
N ILE A 93 0.24 0.20 -16.93
CA ILE A 93 1.33 0.47 -15.97
C ILE A 93 1.11 1.78 -15.21
N ALA A 94 0.77 2.86 -15.92
CA ALA A 94 0.50 4.16 -15.32
C ALA A 94 -0.65 4.12 -14.28
N PRO A 95 -1.84 3.53 -14.57
CA PRO A 95 -2.88 3.42 -13.56
C PRO A 95 -2.49 2.50 -12.40
N LEU A 96 -1.74 1.42 -12.64
CA LEU A 96 -1.23 0.57 -11.56
C LEU A 96 -0.36 1.38 -10.58
N LEU A 97 0.60 2.14 -11.11
CA LEU A 97 1.50 2.99 -10.32
C LEU A 97 0.74 4.06 -9.53
N ARG A 98 -0.24 4.71 -10.16
CA ARG A 98 -1.09 5.76 -9.54
C ARG A 98 -1.99 5.20 -8.46
N VAL A 99 -2.65 4.06 -8.70
CA VAL A 99 -3.53 3.41 -7.73
C VAL A 99 -2.70 2.94 -6.52
N THR A 100 -1.56 2.29 -6.74
CA THR A 100 -0.69 1.84 -5.65
C THR A 100 -0.14 3.03 -4.84
N GLY A 101 0.31 4.10 -5.50
CA GLY A 101 0.75 5.33 -4.82
C GLY A 101 -0.38 6.05 -4.07
N GLY A 102 -1.59 6.03 -4.62
CA GLY A 102 -2.79 6.58 -4.00
C GLY A 102 -3.17 5.82 -2.73
N ILE A 103 -3.20 4.49 -2.79
CA ILE A 103 -3.44 3.62 -1.62
C ILE A 103 -2.40 3.89 -0.54
N ALA A 104 -1.11 3.93 -0.91
CA ALA A 104 -0.05 4.22 0.04
C ALA A 104 -0.23 5.60 0.71
N THR A 105 -0.67 6.61 -0.05
CA THR A 105 -0.97 7.94 0.50
C THR A 105 -2.14 7.91 1.48
N ILE A 106 -3.21 7.18 1.16
CA ILE A 106 -4.36 6.98 2.06
C ILE A 106 -3.89 6.32 3.37
N LEU A 107 -3.04 5.29 3.29
CA LEU A 107 -2.51 4.62 4.48
C LEU A 107 -1.69 5.56 5.38
N ILE A 108 -0.96 6.54 4.82
CA ILE A 108 -0.28 7.58 5.61
C ILE A 108 -1.30 8.41 6.39
N VAL A 109 -2.36 8.87 5.72
CA VAL A 109 -3.41 9.70 6.35
C VAL A 109 -4.09 8.93 7.47
N ILE A 110 -4.46 7.66 7.24
CA ILE A 110 -5.10 6.85 8.27
C ILE A 110 -4.12 6.58 9.43
N GLY A 111 -2.85 6.30 9.14
CA GLY A 111 -1.81 6.13 10.16
C GLY A 111 -1.66 7.38 11.05
N ALA A 112 -1.67 8.57 10.45
CA ALA A 112 -1.62 9.83 11.19
C ALA A 112 -2.85 10.01 12.09
N VAL A 113 -4.06 9.77 11.57
CA VAL A 113 -5.31 9.82 12.35
C VAL A 113 -5.25 8.82 13.51
N SER A 114 -4.72 7.61 13.29
CA SER A 114 -4.61 6.58 14.33
C SER A 114 -3.64 6.98 15.46
N ILE A 115 -2.53 7.66 15.15
CA ILE A 115 -1.63 8.21 16.17
C ILE A 115 -2.34 9.32 16.95
N VAL A 116 -3.02 10.24 16.26
CA VAL A 116 -3.75 11.34 16.89
C VAL A 116 -4.79 10.79 17.87
N THR A 117 -5.56 9.77 17.49
CA THR A 117 -6.55 9.17 18.38
C THR A 117 -5.94 8.55 19.64
N LEU A 118 -4.75 7.95 19.55
CA LEU A 118 -4.05 7.41 20.72
C LEU A 118 -3.57 8.51 21.69
N LEU A 119 -3.20 9.68 21.16
CA LEU A 119 -2.74 10.80 21.98
C LEU A 119 -3.86 11.47 22.78
N PHE A 120 -5.13 11.29 22.35
CA PHE A 120 -6.32 11.86 22.99
C PHE A 120 -7.08 10.85 23.85
N ASP A 121 -6.60 9.62 23.97
CA ASP A 121 -7.19 8.59 24.81
C ASP A 121 -6.54 8.63 26.20
N ASP A 122 -7.26 9.19 27.19
CA ASP A 122 -6.79 9.35 28.57
C ASP A 122 -6.59 8.00 29.29
N SER A 123 -7.13 6.90 28.74
CA SER A 123 -6.97 5.54 29.27
C SER A 123 -5.74 4.82 28.69
N ALA A 124 -5.21 5.31 27.56
CA ALA A 124 -4.04 4.78 26.91
C ALA A 124 -2.78 5.29 27.63
N SER A 125 -2.40 4.62 28.73
CA SER A 125 -1.06 4.78 29.28
C SER A 125 -0.06 4.45 28.18
N GLY A 126 0.58 5.49 27.63
CA GLY A 126 1.26 5.48 26.34
C GLY A 126 2.10 4.24 26.06
N ASP A 127 1.54 3.31 25.30
CA ASP A 127 2.30 2.21 24.72
C ASP A 127 3.09 2.77 23.53
N ALA A 128 4.28 3.30 23.81
CA ALA A 128 5.18 3.86 22.83
C ALA A 128 5.45 2.88 21.67
N GLY A 129 5.43 1.57 21.94
CA GLY A 129 5.57 0.52 20.92
C GLY A 129 4.50 0.62 19.84
N SER A 130 3.25 0.91 20.24
CA SER A 130 2.11 1.06 19.32
C SER A 130 2.25 2.30 18.41
N VAL A 131 2.83 3.39 18.92
CA VAL A 131 3.09 4.62 18.17
C VAL A 131 4.26 4.41 17.20
N PHE A 132 5.37 3.84 17.66
CA PHE A 132 6.53 3.53 16.82
C PHE A 132 6.18 2.59 15.67
N LEU A 133 5.34 1.59 15.95
CA LEU A 133 4.83 0.67 14.93
C LEU A 133 4.08 1.44 13.83
N ARG A 134 3.13 2.32 14.20
CA ARG A 134 2.37 3.15 13.24
C ARG A 134 3.27 4.08 12.43
N ILE A 135 4.24 4.72 13.08
CA ILE A 135 5.24 5.56 12.40
C ILE A 135 6.04 4.72 11.39
N GLY A 136 6.49 3.53 11.77
CA GLY A 136 7.19 2.61 10.87
C GLY A 136 6.36 2.25 9.63
N GLY A 137 5.07 1.94 9.82
CA GLY A 137 4.13 1.72 8.72
C GLY A 137 3.98 2.94 7.82
N MET A 138 3.81 4.13 8.40
CA MET A 138 3.72 5.39 7.65
C MET A 138 4.99 5.69 6.85
N LEU A 139 6.18 5.37 7.38
CA LEU A 139 7.44 5.55 6.66
C LEU A 139 7.54 4.63 5.44
N VAL A 140 7.13 3.37 5.57
CA VAL A 140 7.04 2.43 4.43
C VAL A 140 6.02 2.93 3.39
N ALA A 141 4.86 3.41 3.84
CA ALA A 141 3.82 3.98 2.99
C ALA A 141 4.35 5.18 2.20
N TYR A 142 5.05 6.05 2.91
CA TYR A 142 5.67 7.23 2.33
C TYR A 142 6.74 6.86 1.30
N ALA A 143 7.58 5.87 1.58
CA ALA A 143 8.57 5.37 0.63
C ALA A 143 7.91 4.85 -0.65
N ILE A 144 6.83 4.06 -0.54
CA ILE A 144 6.04 3.58 -1.69
C ILE A 144 5.45 4.77 -2.46
N ALA A 145 4.74 5.67 -1.79
CA ALA A 145 4.09 6.81 -2.43
C ALA A 145 5.09 7.76 -3.12
N LYS A 146 6.26 7.96 -2.52
CA LYS A 146 7.36 8.74 -3.11
C LYS A 146 7.98 8.01 -4.30
N GLY A 147 8.21 6.70 -4.20
CA GLY A 147 8.72 5.86 -5.28
C GLY A 147 7.81 5.90 -6.50
N CYS A 148 6.51 5.63 -6.32
CA CYS A 148 5.52 5.70 -7.40
C CYS A 148 5.51 7.08 -8.09
N ARG A 149 5.44 8.17 -7.31
CA ARG A 149 5.44 9.54 -7.87
C ARG A 149 6.74 9.91 -8.58
N SER A 150 7.89 9.46 -8.06
CA SER A 150 9.18 9.75 -8.65
C SER A 150 9.34 9.10 -10.03
N VAL A 151 8.92 7.84 -10.17
CA VAL A 151 8.99 7.13 -11.45
C VAL A 151 7.98 7.69 -12.45
N ASP A 152 6.76 8.00 -11.99
CA ASP A 152 5.73 8.66 -12.82
C ASP A 152 6.24 9.98 -13.42
N ALA A 153 6.92 10.80 -12.59
CA ALA A 153 7.52 12.05 -13.02
C ALA A 153 8.72 11.86 -13.97
N LEU A 154 9.61 10.89 -13.69
CA LEU A 154 10.77 10.59 -14.53
C LEU A 154 10.39 10.08 -15.91
N ARG A 155 9.32 9.28 -16.00
CA ARG A 155 8.87 8.64 -17.24
C ARG A 155 7.83 9.46 -17.99
N GLY A 156 7.39 10.59 -17.45
CA GLY A 156 6.43 11.48 -18.10
C GLY A 156 5.09 10.80 -18.38
N LEU A 157 4.67 9.85 -17.54
CA LEU A 157 3.44 9.06 -17.72
C LEU A 157 2.16 9.87 -17.40
N ARG A 158 2.18 11.20 -17.57
CA ARG A 158 1.07 12.10 -17.22
C ARG A 158 -0.07 12.05 -18.22
#